data_AF-A0A345E8A1-F1
#
_entry.id   AF-A0A345E8A1-F1
#
_cell.length_a   1.000
_cell.length_b   1.000
_cell.length_c   1.000
_cell.angle_alpha   90.00
_cell.angle_beta   90.00
_cell.angle_gamma   90.00
#
_symmetry.space_group_name_H-M   'P 1'
#
loop_
_entity.id
_entity.type
_entity.pdbx_description
1 polymer ?
#
loop_
_entity_poly.entity_id
_entity_poly.type
_entity_poly.pdbx_seq_one_letter_code
_entity_poly.pdbx_strand_id
1 'polypeptide(L)'
;MTDHTSTPEGLLTYTEREQLQDSETSRTTRNDVRERVRDRLEATLEDIRVLYPTLRESDIESVFTGPDDQDPAEIRVATQDALALFVLGMLYNDDHLEWRLSEAIRNATLDYGEDVSVDIDIRRGPFPTVEYCLGRFDREGMTPENLALFDRLLFRSEADAEQMATAAESLGIDATPDQVQDGRTGTSLERFPQTAIVNVDHLNR
;
A
#
# COMPACT_ATOMS: atom_id res chain seq x y z
N MET A 1 8.84 -35.12 10.55
CA MET A 1 9.75 -34.58 9.53
C MET A 1 8.92 -34.38 8.28
N THR A 2 8.33 -33.19 8.17
CA THR A 2 7.77 -32.70 6.91
C THR A 2 8.82 -31.74 6.37
N ASP A 3 9.35 -32.06 5.20
CA ASP A 3 10.26 -31.18 4.46
C ASP A 3 9.54 -29.85 4.22
N HIS A 4 9.93 -28.82 4.97
CA HIS A 4 9.71 -27.45 4.54
C HIS A 4 10.64 -27.23 3.35
N THR A 5 10.16 -27.48 2.13
CA THR A 5 10.76 -26.89 0.93
C THR A 5 10.95 -25.40 1.23
N SER A 6 12.19 -24.97 1.42
CA SER A 6 12.53 -23.59 1.75
C SER A 6 12.16 -22.73 0.54
N THR A 7 10.96 -22.16 0.55
CA THR A 7 10.59 -21.11 -0.39
C THR A 7 11.70 -20.05 -0.33
N PRO A 8 12.28 -19.62 -1.46
CA PRO A 8 13.32 -18.61 -1.45
C PRO A 8 12.89 -17.39 -0.63
N GLU A 9 13.71 -16.99 0.32
CA GLU A 9 13.41 -15.82 1.15
C GLU A 9 13.55 -14.56 0.30
N GLY A 10 12.49 -13.75 0.26
CA GLY A 10 12.54 -12.41 -0.34
C GLY A 10 13.04 -11.38 0.69
N LEU A 11 12.60 -10.13 0.56
CA LEU A 11 12.93 -9.06 1.53
C LEU A 11 12.57 -9.45 2.99
N LEU A 12 11.44 -10.15 3.16
CA LEU A 12 10.92 -10.60 4.45
C LEU A 12 10.99 -12.12 4.56
N THR A 13 11.40 -12.62 5.73
CA THR A 13 11.22 -14.02 6.10
C THR A 13 9.75 -14.31 6.41
N TYR A 14 9.34 -15.58 6.41
CA TYR A 14 7.97 -15.96 6.79
C TYR A 14 7.59 -15.45 8.18
N THR A 15 8.46 -15.70 9.17
CA THR A 15 8.25 -15.29 10.56
C THR A 15 8.11 -13.78 10.70
N GLU A 16 8.86 -12.99 9.93
CA GLU A 16 8.78 -11.53 10.00
C GLU A 16 7.50 -10.98 9.39
N ARG A 17 6.94 -11.62 8.34
CA ARG A 17 5.62 -11.27 7.82
C ARG A 17 4.56 -11.45 8.90
N GLU A 18 4.57 -12.61 9.56
CA GLU A 18 3.65 -12.92 10.66
C GLU A 18 3.80 -11.91 11.81
N GLN A 19 5.02 -11.63 12.26
CA GLN A 19 5.29 -10.67 13.34
C GLN A 19 4.87 -9.23 13.02
N LEU A 20 4.91 -8.82 11.75
CA LEU A 20 4.47 -7.48 11.34
C LEU A 20 2.95 -7.36 11.26
N GLN A 21 2.25 -8.44 10.91
CA GLN A 21 0.80 -8.46 10.74
C GLN A 21 0.05 -8.82 12.02
N ASP A 22 0.67 -9.59 12.91
CA ASP A 22 0.07 -10.02 14.17
C ASP A 22 -0.02 -8.87 15.18
N SER A 23 -1.24 -8.59 15.66
CA SER A 23 -1.52 -7.59 16.67
C SER A 23 -0.99 -7.95 18.06
N GLU A 24 -0.84 -9.25 18.37
CA GLU A 24 -0.37 -9.74 19.67
C GLU A 24 1.16 -9.65 19.80
N THR A 25 1.87 -9.53 18.68
CA THR A 25 3.33 -9.37 18.68
C THR A 25 3.75 -8.14 19.50
N SER A 26 4.71 -8.35 20.38
CA SER A 26 5.18 -7.30 21.29
C SER A 26 5.75 -6.11 20.52
N ARG A 27 5.58 -4.89 21.06
CA ARG A 27 6.11 -3.67 20.43
C ARG A 27 7.62 -3.72 20.23
N THR A 28 8.36 -4.26 21.20
CA THR A 28 9.82 -4.41 21.10
C THR A 28 10.19 -5.32 19.93
N THR A 29 9.59 -6.52 19.86
CA THR A 29 9.82 -7.46 18.76
C THR A 29 9.49 -6.83 17.41
N ARG A 30 8.36 -6.14 17.30
CA ARG A 30 7.95 -5.47 16.06
C ARG A 30 8.92 -4.38 15.64
N ASN A 31 9.45 -3.60 16.58
CA ASN A 31 10.45 -2.56 16.31
C ASN A 31 11.77 -3.17 15.83
N ASP A 32 12.24 -4.24 16.47
CA ASP A 32 13.48 -4.93 16.07
C ASP A 32 13.36 -5.51 14.66
N VAL A 33 12.18 -6.06 14.31
CA VAL A 33 11.89 -6.51 12.94
C VAL A 33 11.92 -5.32 11.98
N ARG A 34 11.25 -4.21 12.29
CA ARG A 34 11.21 -3.02 11.44
C ARG A 34 12.60 -2.44 11.16
N GLU A 35 13.49 -2.43 12.16
CA GLU A 35 14.88 -1.99 11.99
C GLU A 35 15.63 -2.89 11.00
N ARG A 36 15.55 -4.22 11.17
CA ARG A 36 16.16 -5.18 10.21
C ARG A 36 15.56 -5.10 8.81
N VAL A 37 14.25 -4.85 8.70
CA VAL A 37 13.56 -4.71 7.41
C VAL A 37 13.97 -3.44 6.71
N ARG A 38 14.17 -2.34 7.46
CA ARG A 38 14.67 -1.08 6.90
C ARG A 38 16.02 -1.26 6.20
N ASP A 39 16.98 -1.89 6.87
CA ASP A 39 18.32 -2.10 6.31
C ASP A 39 18.27 -2.98 5.05
N ARG A 40 17.46 -4.04 5.08
CA ARG A 40 17.26 -4.90 3.89
C ARG A 40 16.51 -4.21 2.77
N LEU A 41 15.59 -3.30 3.08
CA LEU A 41 14.87 -2.52 2.08
C LEU A 41 15.83 -1.58 1.34
N GLU A 42 16.75 -0.93 2.04
CA GLU A 42 17.81 -0.12 1.42
C GLU A 42 18.68 -0.96 0.47
N ALA A 43 19.14 -2.13 0.92
CA ALA A 43 19.89 -3.06 0.06
C ALA A 43 19.06 -3.53 -1.16
N THR A 44 17.77 -3.83 -0.96
CA THR A 44 16.86 -4.25 -2.04
C THR A 44 16.66 -3.15 -3.08
N LEU A 45 16.60 -1.88 -2.66
CA LEU A 45 16.52 -0.75 -3.60
C LEU A 45 17.78 -0.66 -4.47
N GLU A 46 18.96 -0.92 -3.92
CA GLU A 46 20.20 -0.98 -4.71
C GLU A 46 20.20 -2.17 -5.67
N ASP A 47 19.68 -3.34 -5.25
CA ASP A 47 19.53 -4.48 -6.15
C ASP A 47 18.56 -4.17 -7.30
N ILE A 48 17.41 -3.53 -7.03
CA ILE A 48 16.44 -3.12 -8.07
C ILE A 48 17.09 -2.21 -9.13
N ARG A 49 17.98 -1.29 -8.72
CA ARG A 49 18.73 -0.42 -9.64
C ARG A 49 19.62 -1.21 -10.62
N VAL A 50 20.08 -2.38 -10.22
CA VAL A 50 20.87 -3.28 -11.07
C VAL A 50 19.95 -4.18 -11.89
N LEU A 51 18.89 -4.73 -11.27
CA LEU A 51 18.00 -5.70 -11.91
C LEU A 51 17.26 -5.12 -13.11
N TYR A 52 16.63 -3.95 -12.98
CA TYR A 52 15.84 -3.35 -14.07
C TYR A 52 16.62 -3.24 -15.39
N PRO A 53 17.85 -2.67 -15.45
CA PRO A 53 18.60 -2.59 -16.70
C PRO A 53 19.31 -3.87 -17.14
N THR A 54 19.33 -4.94 -16.32
CA THR A 54 20.15 -6.14 -16.61
C THR A 54 19.36 -7.44 -16.78
N LEU A 55 18.13 -7.52 -16.26
CA LEU A 55 17.27 -8.67 -16.47
C LEU A 55 16.80 -8.72 -17.92
N ARG A 56 16.64 -9.94 -18.43
CA ARG A 56 16.06 -10.15 -19.77
C ARG A 56 14.54 -10.05 -19.68
N GLU A 57 13.93 -9.65 -20.78
CA GLU A 57 12.47 -9.59 -20.92
C GLU A 57 11.79 -10.89 -20.48
N SER A 58 12.31 -12.06 -20.90
CA SER A 58 11.78 -13.38 -20.50
C SER A 58 11.84 -13.64 -18.99
N ASP A 59 12.87 -13.13 -18.32
CA ASP A 59 13.02 -13.30 -16.87
C ASP A 59 11.99 -12.44 -16.14
N ILE A 60 11.79 -11.20 -16.61
CA ILE A 60 10.78 -10.27 -16.10
C ILE A 60 9.37 -10.85 -16.32
N GLU A 61 9.07 -11.30 -17.54
CA GLU A 61 7.79 -11.91 -17.89
C GLU A 61 7.47 -13.09 -16.94
N SER A 62 8.43 -13.99 -16.73
CA SER A 62 8.24 -15.17 -15.88
C SER A 62 7.85 -14.84 -14.42
N VAL A 63 8.30 -13.69 -13.91
CA VAL A 63 7.95 -13.22 -12.56
C VAL A 63 6.53 -12.69 -12.51
N PHE A 64 6.09 -11.94 -13.54
CA PHE A 64 4.81 -11.24 -13.54
C PHE A 64 3.64 -12.03 -14.13
N THR A 65 3.90 -13.07 -14.93
CA THR A 65 2.86 -13.94 -15.48
C THR A 65 2.65 -15.22 -14.67
N GLY A 66 3.64 -15.60 -13.84
CA GLY A 66 3.59 -16.83 -13.03
C GLY A 66 3.46 -18.12 -13.85
N PRO A 67 3.41 -19.29 -13.21
CA PRO A 67 2.90 -20.51 -13.83
C PRO A 67 1.37 -20.41 -14.04
N ASP A 68 0.84 -21.12 -15.04
CA ASP A 68 -0.57 -21.03 -15.51
C ASP A 68 -1.67 -21.13 -14.42
N ASP A 69 -1.35 -21.65 -13.23
CA ASP A 69 -2.27 -21.85 -12.10
C ASP A 69 -2.16 -20.80 -10.97
N GLN A 70 -1.25 -19.83 -11.06
CA GLN A 70 -1.10 -18.80 -10.02
C GLN A 70 -2.11 -17.66 -10.24
N ASP A 71 -2.81 -17.24 -9.19
CA ASP A 71 -3.71 -16.09 -9.27
C ASP A 71 -2.90 -14.80 -9.53
N PRO A 72 -3.08 -14.15 -10.70
CA PRO A 72 -2.37 -12.91 -11.00
C PRO A 72 -2.77 -11.76 -10.08
N ALA A 73 -3.87 -11.87 -9.32
CA ALA A 73 -4.32 -10.84 -8.39
C ALA A 73 -3.27 -10.54 -7.30
N GLU A 74 -2.60 -11.56 -6.74
CA GLU A 74 -1.62 -11.36 -5.67
C GLU A 74 -0.40 -10.55 -6.15
N ILE A 75 0.11 -10.86 -7.36
CA ILE A 75 1.23 -10.14 -7.98
C ILE A 75 0.83 -8.69 -8.28
N ARG A 76 -0.40 -8.47 -8.78
CA ARG A 76 -0.92 -7.11 -9.07
C ARG A 76 -1.02 -6.27 -7.80
N VAL A 77 -1.57 -6.83 -6.72
CA VAL A 77 -1.66 -6.17 -5.41
C VAL A 77 -0.26 -5.83 -4.89
N ALA A 78 0.66 -6.80 -4.89
CA ALA A 78 2.03 -6.57 -4.42
C ALA A 78 2.76 -5.50 -5.25
N THR A 79 2.52 -5.45 -6.56
CA THR A 79 3.09 -4.44 -7.47
C THR A 79 2.55 -3.05 -7.13
N GLN A 80 1.24 -2.91 -6.90
CA GLN A 80 0.63 -1.64 -6.54
C GLN A 80 1.10 -1.16 -5.16
N ASP A 81 1.26 -2.06 -4.18
CA ASP A 81 1.78 -1.74 -2.84
C ASP A 81 3.25 -1.30 -2.90
N ALA A 82 4.06 -1.98 -3.71
CA ALA A 82 5.46 -1.59 -3.94
C ALA A 82 5.55 -0.20 -4.59
N LEU A 83 4.71 0.08 -5.60
CA LEU A 83 4.65 1.40 -6.22
C LEU A 83 4.25 2.48 -5.20
N ALA A 84 3.24 2.22 -4.36
CA ALA A 84 2.84 3.16 -3.31
C ALA A 84 3.96 3.42 -2.29
N LEU A 85 4.71 2.38 -1.91
CA LEU A 85 5.89 2.50 -1.05
C LEU A 85 6.99 3.36 -1.70
N PHE A 86 7.27 3.15 -2.99
CA PHE A 86 8.27 3.94 -3.72
C PHE A 86 7.85 5.39 -3.89
N VAL A 87 6.56 5.66 -4.18
CA VAL A 87 6.00 7.01 -4.21
C VAL A 87 6.14 7.70 -2.86
N LEU A 88 5.87 7.00 -1.76
CA LEU A 88 6.06 7.53 -0.42
C LEU A 88 7.55 7.87 -0.15
N GLY A 89 8.48 7.01 -0.58
CA GLY A 89 9.91 7.26 -0.52
C GLY A 89 10.33 8.51 -1.31
N MET A 90 9.81 8.69 -2.53
CA MET A 90 10.06 9.89 -3.35
C MET A 90 9.55 11.16 -2.68
N LEU A 91 8.36 11.12 -2.06
CA LEU A 91 7.81 12.25 -1.31
C LEU A 91 8.66 12.60 -0.08
N TYR A 92 9.17 11.61 0.66
CA TYR A 92 10.06 11.86 1.80
C TYR A 92 11.41 12.45 1.39
N ASN A 93 11.87 12.18 0.17
CA ASN A 93 13.10 12.71 -0.39
C ASN A 93 12.93 14.05 -1.13
N ASP A 94 11.72 14.65 -1.09
CA ASP A 94 11.36 15.88 -1.82
C ASP A 94 11.70 15.79 -3.33
N ASP A 95 11.52 14.60 -3.92
CA ASP A 95 11.82 14.37 -5.33
C ASP A 95 10.72 14.95 -6.24
N HIS A 96 11.05 15.17 -7.51
CA HIS A 96 10.09 15.62 -8.51
C HIS A 96 9.23 14.43 -8.97
N LEU A 97 8.24 14.10 -8.15
CA LEU A 97 7.39 12.92 -8.29
C LEU A 97 6.78 12.76 -9.69
N GLU A 98 6.22 13.83 -10.25
CA GLU A 98 5.57 13.84 -11.56
C GLU A 98 6.56 13.43 -12.65
N TRP A 99 7.77 14.00 -12.64
CA TRP A 99 8.81 13.69 -13.61
C TRP A 99 9.31 12.24 -13.44
N ARG A 100 9.62 11.83 -12.21
CA ARG A 100 10.10 10.47 -11.91
C ARG A 100 9.13 9.39 -12.36
N LEU A 101 7.85 9.55 -12.06
CA LEU A 101 6.81 8.60 -12.47
C LEU A 101 6.61 8.60 -13.98
N SER A 102 6.58 9.79 -14.62
CA SER A 102 6.41 9.88 -16.07
C SER A 102 7.53 9.16 -16.82
N GLU A 103 8.79 9.34 -16.38
CA GLU A 103 9.94 8.67 -16.98
C GLU A 103 9.97 7.16 -16.69
N ALA A 104 9.60 6.74 -15.47
CA ALA A 104 9.53 5.33 -15.14
C ALA A 104 8.49 4.59 -16.00
N ILE A 105 7.29 5.18 -16.17
CA ILE A 105 6.25 4.61 -17.04
C ILE A 105 6.74 4.57 -18.48
N ARG A 106 7.28 5.69 -19.00
CA ARG A 106 7.77 5.78 -20.39
C ARG A 106 8.86 4.76 -20.69
N ASN A 107 9.82 4.58 -19.79
CA ASN A 107 10.88 3.59 -19.96
C ASN A 107 10.32 2.16 -19.96
N ALA A 108 9.45 1.84 -19.00
CA ALA A 108 8.84 0.51 -18.91
C ALA A 108 7.99 0.17 -20.15
N THR A 109 7.24 1.13 -20.70
CA THR A 109 6.45 0.92 -21.92
C THR A 109 7.31 0.77 -23.17
N LEU A 110 8.42 1.52 -23.27
CA LEU A 110 9.38 1.35 -24.36
C LEU A 110 10.01 -0.04 -24.32
N ASP A 111 10.37 -0.52 -23.12
CA ASP A 111 10.92 -1.88 -22.93
C ASP A 111 9.87 -2.97 -23.22
N TYR A 112 8.58 -2.68 -22.99
CA TYR A 112 7.45 -3.52 -23.39
C TYR A 112 7.17 -3.47 -24.91
N GLY A 113 7.83 -2.59 -25.65
CA GLY A 113 7.67 -2.45 -27.11
C GLY A 113 6.63 -1.42 -27.57
N GLU A 114 6.18 -0.55 -26.68
CA GLU A 114 5.18 0.50 -26.95
C GLU A 114 5.80 1.90 -26.85
N ASP A 115 5.52 2.75 -27.85
CA ASP A 115 5.85 4.18 -27.80
C ASP A 115 4.63 4.96 -27.32
N VAL A 116 4.71 5.46 -26.09
CA VAL A 116 3.60 6.15 -25.40
C VAL A 116 3.99 7.54 -24.94
N SER A 117 3.01 8.45 -24.89
CA SER A 117 3.12 9.72 -24.17
C SER A 117 2.49 9.58 -22.79
N VAL A 118 3.20 10.02 -21.75
CA VAL A 118 2.74 9.94 -20.37
C VAL A 118 2.49 11.34 -19.82
N ASP A 119 1.24 11.62 -19.44
CA ASP A 119 0.84 12.86 -18.76
C ASP A 119 0.34 12.53 -17.35
N ILE A 120 0.93 13.15 -16.32
CA ILE A 120 0.57 12.96 -14.91
C ILE A 120 0.14 14.30 -14.31
N ASP A 121 -1.12 14.40 -13.87
CA ASP A 121 -1.66 15.55 -13.11
C ASP A 121 -1.77 15.19 -11.62
N ILE A 122 -0.91 15.77 -10.79
CA ILE A 122 -0.97 15.62 -9.33
C ILE A 122 -1.48 16.92 -8.71
N ARG A 123 -2.70 16.86 -8.17
CA ARG A 123 -3.31 17.98 -7.45
C ARG A 123 -2.96 17.92 -5.97
N ARG A 124 -1.99 18.73 -5.57
CA ARG A 124 -1.57 18.84 -4.17
C ARG A 124 -2.46 19.83 -3.43
N GLY A 125 -2.92 19.44 -2.25
CA GLY A 125 -3.69 20.28 -1.35
C GLY A 125 -3.39 19.93 0.11
N PRO A 126 -3.79 20.78 1.06
CA PRO A 126 -3.71 20.41 2.47
C PRO A 126 -4.52 19.14 2.71
N PHE A 127 -4.07 18.30 3.64
CA PHE A 127 -4.87 17.16 4.07
C PHE A 127 -6.23 17.67 4.58
N PRO A 128 -7.36 17.10 4.15
CA PRO A 128 -8.69 17.60 4.51
C PRO A 128 -8.92 17.53 6.03
N THR A 129 -9.74 18.46 6.54
CA THR A 129 -10.17 18.45 7.94
C THR A 129 -11.10 17.26 8.20
N VAL A 130 -11.20 16.83 9.46
CA VAL A 130 -12.13 15.76 9.88
C VAL A 130 -13.55 16.10 9.43
N GLU A 131 -14.03 17.31 9.73
CA GLU A 131 -15.36 17.78 9.35
C GLU A 131 -15.62 17.71 7.83
N TYR A 132 -14.63 18.12 7.02
CA TYR A 132 -14.75 18.03 5.57
C TYR A 132 -14.88 16.59 5.09
N CYS A 133 -14.07 15.68 5.64
CA CYS A 133 -14.14 14.25 5.31
C CYS A 133 -15.47 13.63 5.72
N LEU A 134 -15.96 13.90 6.93
CA LEU A 134 -17.24 13.36 7.40
C LEU A 134 -18.40 13.83 6.51
N GLY A 135 -18.45 15.12 6.18
CA GLY A 135 -19.44 15.65 5.24
C GLY A 135 -19.26 15.14 3.81
N ARG A 136 -18.05 14.72 3.43
CA ARG A 136 -17.80 14.04 2.16
C ARG A 136 -18.36 12.62 2.17
N PHE A 137 -18.13 11.86 3.24
CA PHE A 137 -18.62 10.48 3.36
C PHE A 137 -20.15 10.40 3.33
N ASP A 138 -20.83 11.32 4.00
CA ASP A 138 -22.31 11.42 3.97
C ASP A 138 -22.84 11.72 2.56
N ARG A 139 -22.16 12.60 1.81
CA ARG A 139 -22.61 13.00 0.46
C ARG A 139 -22.25 12.02 -0.65
N GLU A 140 -21.05 11.45 -0.59
CA GLU A 140 -20.49 10.63 -1.68
C GLU A 140 -20.57 9.12 -1.38
N GLY A 141 -20.79 8.72 -0.12
CA GLY A 141 -20.85 7.34 0.30
C GLY A 141 -19.53 6.58 0.08
N MET A 142 -19.64 5.28 -0.12
CA MET A 142 -18.49 4.39 -0.28
C MET A 142 -17.79 4.59 -1.63
N THR A 143 -16.61 5.20 -1.60
CA THR A 143 -15.65 5.22 -2.72
C THR A 143 -14.27 4.73 -2.24
N PRO A 144 -13.40 4.23 -3.13
CA PRO A 144 -12.01 3.92 -2.80
C PRO A 144 -11.29 5.03 -2.02
N GLU A 145 -11.44 6.28 -2.46
CA GLU A 145 -10.83 7.45 -1.82
C GLU A 145 -11.44 7.74 -0.45
N ASN A 146 -12.75 7.54 -0.30
CA ASN A 146 -13.42 7.77 0.97
C ASN A 146 -13.07 6.70 2.00
N LEU A 147 -12.99 5.42 1.59
CA LEU A 147 -12.48 4.34 2.43
C LEU A 147 -11.03 4.61 2.85
N ALA A 148 -10.19 5.05 1.91
CA ALA A 148 -8.82 5.43 2.19
C ALA A 148 -8.71 6.61 3.19
N LEU A 149 -9.55 7.63 3.03
CA LEU A 149 -9.56 8.76 3.97
C LEU A 149 -10.11 8.35 5.34
N PHE A 150 -11.14 7.50 5.38
CA PHE A 150 -11.76 7.01 6.60
C PHE A 150 -10.77 6.19 7.45
N ASP A 151 -10.08 5.22 6.84
CA ASP A 151 -9.00 4.46 7.48
C ASP A 151 -7.96 5.39 8.10
N ARG A 152 -7.53 6.42 7.36
CA ARG A 152 -6.56 7.40 7.85
C ARG A 152 -7.08 8.25 9.02
N LEU A 153 -8.39 8.51 9.09
CA LEU A 153 -9.01 9.27 10.17
C LEU A 153 -9.17 8.47 11.46
N LEU A 154 -9.24 7.13 11.39
CA LEU A 154 -9.26 6.29 12.59
C LEU A 154 -8.04 6.54 13.47
N PHE A 155 -6.88 6.87 12.88
CA PHE A 155 -5.63 7.15 13.58
C PHE A 155 -5.43 8.63 13.99
N ARG A 156 -6.44 9.50 13.82
CA ARG A 156 -6.36 10.91 14.24
C ARG A 156 -7.02 11.12 15.60
N SER A 157 -6.27 11.65 16.55
CA SER A 157 -6.75 11.97 17.91
C SER A 157 -7.85 13.05 17.94
N GLU A 158 -7.98 13.84 16.89
CA GLU A 158 -8.94 14.94 16.77
C GLU A 158 -10.32 14.49 16.25
N ALA A 159 -10.46 13.25 15.78
CA ALA A 159 -11.72 12.76 15.25
C ALA A 159 -12.60 12.20 16.39
N ASP A 160 -13.84 12.66 16.49
CA ASP A 160 -14.80 12.17 17.48
C ASP A 160 -15.29 10.73 17.16
N ALA A 161 -15.45 9.88 18.17
CA ALA A 161 -15.79 8.47 17.97
C ALA A 161 -17.24 8.27 17.50
N GLU A 162 -18.18 9.08 17.98
CA GLU A 162 -19.58 9.02 17.54
C GLU A 162 -19.73 9.50 16.09
N GLN A 163 -19.01 10.58 15.75
CA GLN A 163 -18.97 11.08 14.37
C GLN A 163 -18.36 10.05 13.40
N MET A 164 -17.32 9.32 13.83
CA MET A 164 -16.70 8.28 13.01
C MET A 164 -17.58 7.03 12.88
N ALA A 165 -18.34 6.64 13.90
CA ALA A 165 -19.33 5.57 13.79
C ALA A 165 -20.44 5.93 12.79
N THR A 166 -20.94 7.17 12.85
CA THR A 166 -21.94 7.69 11.89
C THR A 166 -21.38 7.72 10.45
N ALA A 167 -20.11 8.11 10.30
CA ALA A 167 -19.44 8.05 9.00
C ALA A 167 -19.21 6.62 8.51
N ALA A 168 -18.95 5.67 9.40
CA ALA A 168 -18.84 4.25 9.05
C ALA A 168 -20.15 3.74 8.43
N GLU A 169 -21.31 4.08 9.05
CA GLU A 169 -22.64 3.75 8.49
C GLU A 169 -22.83 4.32 7.08
N SER A 170 -22.39 5.56 6.85
CA SER A 170 -22.44 6.21 5.52
C SER A 170 -21.57 5.51 4.47
N LEU A 171 -20.56 4.77 4.91
CA LEU A 171 -19.68 3.95 4.07
C LEU A 171 -20.13 2.48 4.01
N GLY A 172 -21.27 2.12 4.63
CA GLY A 172 -21.76 0.74 4.70
C GLY A 172 -20.97 -0.16 5.66
N ILE A 173 -20.20 0.43 6.58
CA ILE A 173 -19.42 -0.26 7.60
C ILE A 173 -20.21 -0.23 8.91
N ASP A 174 -20.54 -1.41 9.44
CA ASP A 174 -21.18 -1.53 10.75
C ASP A 174 -20.11 -1.34 11.84
N ALA A 175 -20.09 -0.17 12.46
CA ALA A 175 -19.16 0.16 13.54
C ALA A 175 -19.85 1.01 14.60
N THR A 176 -19.80 0.54 15.85
CA THR A 176 -20.26 1.30 17.02
C THR A 176 -19.17 2.27 17.51
N PRO A 177 -19.54 3.34 18.23
CA PRO A 177 -18.55 4.26 18.82
C PRO A 177 -17.53 3.55 19.72
N ASP A 178 -17.97 2.53 20.47
CA ASP A 178 -17.10 1.72 21.33
C ASP A 178 -16.10 0.89 20.50
N GLN A 179 -16.53 0.29 19.38
CA GLN A 179 -15.62 -0.42 18.46
C GLN A 179 -14.62 0.52 17.77
N VAL A 180 -15.02 1.75 17.44
CA VAL A 180 -14.12 2.78 16.92
C VAL A 180 -13.10 3.19 17.98
N GLN A 181 -13.55 3.36 19.22
CA GLN A 181 -12.69 3.74 20.34
C GLN A 181 -11.72 2.63 20.76
N ASP A 182 -12.16 1.37 20.75
CA ASP A 182 -11.33 0.19 20.98
C ASP A 182 -10.33 -0.03 19.83
N GLY A 183 -10.75 0.19 18.58
CA GLY A 183 -9.87 0.23 17.42
C GLY A 183 -8.75 1.26 17.60
N ARG A 184 -9.07 2.45 18.12
CA ARG A 184 -8.12 3.55 18.40
C ARG A 184 -7.17 3.28 19.57
N THR A 185 -7.66 2.67 20.65
CA THR A 185 -6.87 2.40 21.86
C THR A 185 -6.08 1.11 21.78
N GLY A 186 -6.58 0.10 21.05
CA GLY A 186 -5.84 -1.11 20.67
C GLY A 186 -4.72 -0.84 19.65
N THR A 187 -4.87 0.21 18.83
CA THR A 187 -3.80 0.69 17.93
C THR A 187 -2.85 1.65 18.64
N SER A 188 -1.97 1.11 19.50
CA SER A 188 -0.62 1.71 19.66
C SER A 188 0.26 1.52 18.40
N LEU A 189 -0.34 1.03 17.31
CA LEU A 189 0.27 0.71 16.03
C LEU A 189 0.38 1.98 15.20
N GLU A 190 1.62 2.37 14.87
CA GLU A 190 1.86 3.26 13.74
C GLU A 190 1.13 2.72 12.51
N ARG A 191 0.30 3.56 11.87
CA ARG A 191 -0.48 3.20 10.68
C ARG A 191 0.40 2.57 9.61
N PHE A 192 0.00 1.41 9.11
CA PHE A 192 0.55 0.85 7.88
C PHE A 192 0.03 1.67 6.67
N PRO A 193 0.86 1.91 5.64
CA PRO A 193 0.37 2.46 4.38
C PRO A 193 -0.80 1.63 3.84
N GLN A 194 -1.70 2.27 3.11
CA GLN A 194 -2.81 1.55 2.49
C GLN A 194 -2.30 0.57 1.44
N THR A 195 -2.84 -0.64 1.49
CA THR A 195 -2.64 -1.65 0.46
C THR A 195 -3.65 -1.45 -0.67
N ALA A 196 -3.33 -1.98 -1.84
CA ALA A 196 -4.12 -1.95 -3.05
C ALA A 196 -5.52 -2.57 -2.85
N ILE A 197 -6.50 -2.02 -3.58
CA ILE A 197 -7.84 -2.60 -3.68
C ILE A 197 -7.78 -3.74 -4.70
N VAL A 198 -8.12 -4.95 -4.25
CA VAL A 198 -7.94 -6.21 -5.00
C VAL A 198 -8.92 -6.37 -6.18
N ASN A 199 -9.92 -5.51 -6.30
CA ASN A 199 -10.92 -5.55 -7.37
C ASN A 199 -11.00 -4.23 -8.14
N VAL A 200 -10.52 -4.24 -9.39
CA VAL A 200 -10.78 -3.20 -10.40
C VAL A 200 -11.88 -3.67 -11.38
N ASP A 201 -12.76 -4.57 -10.92
CA ASP A 201 -13.91 -4.98 -11.71
C ASP A 201 -14.94 -3.85 -11.74
N HIS A 202 -14.97 -3.17 -12.89
CA HIS A 202 -15.99 -2.22 -13.38
C HIS A 202 -15.93 -0.78 -12.84
N LEU A 203 -14.87 -0.04 -13.16
CA LEU A 203 -14.93 1.41 -13.35
C LEU A 203 -15.19 1.84 -14.81
N ASN A 204 -15.69 0.91 -15.64
CA ASN A 204 -16.28 1.23 -16.93
C ASN A 204 -17.82 1.20 -16.81
N ARG A 205 -18.40 2.37 -16.54
CA ARG A 205 -19.65 2.86 -17.15
C ARG A 205 -19.85 4.35 -16.89
#